data_AF-A0A820IW44-F1
#
_entry.id   AF-A0A820IW44-F1
#
_cell.length_a   1.000
_cell.length_b   1.000
_cell.length_c   1.000
_cell.angle_alpha   90.00
_cell.angle_beta   90.00
_cell.angle_gamma   90.00
#
_symmetry.space_group_name_H-M   'P 1'
#
loop_
_entity.id
_entity.type
_entity.pdbx_description
1 polymer ?
#
loop_
_entity_poly.entity_id
_entity_poly.type
_entity_poly.pdbx_seq_one_letter_code
_entity_poly.pdbx_strand_id
1 'polypeptide(L)'
;MFRQYIVLLLLIFISLSNSNRISLVGNDWTITDNINHTAQGRVPGTVHTILLADGQIPEPYADYNDVTFRYLVHTKWVFTKKFNLTSDFLAYNHTIIHLEQIDTVSNITINGCPIGRTHSMFIPHTFNIENSCLKLENTIQIDFDSPVLYALQQSIEYNVTVPPTCTPDAQNGECHVQFIRKE
;
A
#
# COMPACT_ATOMS: atom_id res chain seq x y z
N MET A 1 -7.07 -58.03 39.98
CA MET A 1 -6.29 -57.57 38.82
C MET A 1 -6.53 -56.06 38.68
N PHE A 2 -5.69 -55.24 39.31
CA PHE A 2 -5.85 -53.78 39.35
C PHE A 2 -5.22 -53.15 38.10
N ARG A 3 -6.02 -52.47 37.27
CA ARG A 3 -5.53 -51.66 36.14
C ARG A 3 -5.23 -50.26 36.65
N GLN A 4 -3.96 -49.89 36.71
CA GLN A 4 -3.53 -48.50 36.90
C GLN A 4 -3.61 -47.79 35.54
N TYR A 5 -4.39 -46.71 35.47
CA TYR A 5 -4.43 -45.83 34.32
C TYR A 5 -3.50 -44.65 34.60
N ILE A 6 -2.42 -44.54 33.81
CA ILE A 6 -1.53 -43.37 33.82
C ILE A 6 -2.24 -42.28 33.01
N VAL A 7 -2.71 -41.24 33.70
CA VAL A 7 -3.24 -40.03 33.05
C VAL A 7 -2.04 -39.16 32.66
N LEU A 8 -1.69 -39.16 31.38
CA LEU A 8 -0.67 -38.28 30.83
C LEU A 8 -1.27 -36.87 30.67
N LEU A 9 -0.97 -35.98 31.62
CA LEU A 9 -1.42 -34.58 31.57
C LEU A 9 -0.55 -33.82 30.57
N LEU A 10 -1.06 -33.60 29.36
CA LEU A 10 -0.40 -32.83 28.31
C LEU A 10 -0.56 -31.34 28.64
N LEU A 11 0.46 -30.75 29.29
CA LEU A 11 0.55 -29.32 29.52
C LEU A 11 0.78 -28.62 28.18
N ILE A 12 -0.29 -28.18 27.54
CA ILE A 12 -0.24 -27.28 26.38
C ILE A 12 0.22 -25.93 26.93
N PHE A 13 1.50 -25.61 26.77
CA PHE A 13 2.01 -24.25 26.96
C PHE A 13 1.41 -23.37 25.85
N ILE A 14 0.29 -22.72 26.15
CA ILE A 14 -0.24 -21.64 25.32
C ILE A 14 0.72 -20.46 25.53
N SER A 15 1.63 -20.24 24.59
CA SER A 15 2.40 -18.99 24.57
C SER A 15 1.44 -17.86 24.28
N LEU A 16 1.23 -16.99 25.27
CA LEU A 16 0.58 -15.70 25.05
C LEU A 16 1.52 -14.88 24.16
N SER A 17 1.22 -14.79 22.87
CA SER A 17 1.89 -13.85 21.98
C SER A 17 1.38 -12.45 22.30
N ASN A 18 2.16 -11.69 23.06
CA ASN A 18 1.94 -10.25 23.14
C ASN A 18 2.20 -9.67 21.74
N SER A 19 1.14 -9.25 21.05
CA SER A 19 1.25 -8.51 19.79
C SER A 19 1.15 -7.03 20.12
N ASN A 20 2.26 -6.31 19.97
CA ASN A 20 2.23 -4.85 19.96
C ASN A 20 1.91 -4.38 18.54
N ARG A 21 1.04 -3.37 18.41
CA ARG A 21 0.62 -2.81 17.12
C ARG A 21 0.77 -1.31 17.14
N ILE A 22 1.40 -0.79 16.08
CA ILE A 22 1.52 0.64 15.84
C ILE A 22 0.75 0.94 14.57
N SER A 23 -0.25 1.79 14.69
CA SER A 23 -0.99 2.26 13.53
C SER A 23 -0.18 3.33 12.79
N LEU A 24 -0.11 3.21 11.47
CA LEU A 24 0.47 4.24 10.60
C LEU A 24 -0.60 5.14 9.98
N VAL A 25 -1.88 4.98 10.35
CA VAL A 25 -2.97 5.88 9.98
C VAL A 25 -2.71 7.26 10.58
N GLY A 26 -2.87 8.31 9.77
CA GLY A 26 -2.60 9.69 10.23
C GLY A 26 -2.68 10.73 9.12
N ASN A 27 -2.59 11.99 9.51
CA ASN A 27 -2.63 13.18 8.61
C ASN A 27 -1.24 13.72 8.27
N ASP A 28 -0.20 12.98 8.64
CA ASP A 28 1.21 13.35 8.59
C ASP A 28 1.98 12.55 7.52
N TRP A 29 1.26 11.97 6.55
CA TRP A 29 1.88 11.41 5.36
C TRP A 29 2.22 12.52 4.39
N THR A 30 3.38 12.42 3.75
CA THR A 30 3.77 13.32 2.66
C THR A 30 3.70 12.56 1.34
N ILE A 31 3.04 13.14 0.34
CA ILE A 31 2.96 12.61 -1.02
C ILE A 31 3.71 13.53 -1.98
N THR A 32 4.36 12.96 -3.00
CA THR A 32 5.02 13.74 -4.05
C THR A 32 5.09 12.97 -5.36
N ASP A 33 5.04 13.69 -6.48
CA ASP A 33 5.38 13.19 -7.82
C ASP A 33 6.86 13.46 -8.19
N ASN A 34 7.63 14.07 -7.28
CA ASN A 34 9.00 14.58 -7.47
C ASN A 34 9.16 15.62 -8.59
N ILE A 35 8.07 16.23 -9.06
CA ILE A 35 8.08 17.18 -10.17
C ILE A 35 7.28 18.44 -9.83
N ASN A 36 5.96 18.33 -9.69
CA ASN A 36 5.04 19.47 -9.58
C ASN A 36 4.34 19.53 -8.22
N HIS A 37 4.12 18.38 -7.58
CA HIS A 37 3.26 18.27 -6.41
C HIS A 37 4.04 17.71 -5.22
N THR A 38 3.88 18.37 -4.08
CA THR A 38 4.26 17.84 -2.77
C THR A 38 3.22 18.33 -1.77
N ALA A 39 2.54 17.41 -1.08
CA ALA A 39 1.47 17.74 -0.13
C ALA A 39 1.55 16.84 1.10
N GLN A 40 1.06 17.33 2.24
CA GLN A 40 0.83 16.51 3.42
C GLN A 40 -0.65 16.18 3.55
N GLY A 41 -0.97 14.95 3.95
CA GLY A 41 -2.37 14.55 4.03
C GLY A 41 -2.64 13.25 4.76
N ARG A 42 -3.93 12.90 4.76
CA ARG A 42 -4.47 11.76 5.48
C ARG A 42 -4.31 10.45 4.72
N VAL A 43 -3.85 9.42 5.41
CA VAL A 43 -3.97 8.02 5.01
C VAL A 43 -4.77 7.27 6.10
N PRO A 44 -5.84 6.53 5.74
CA PRO A 44 -6.33 6.25 4.39
C PRO A 44 -6.82 7.49 3.62
N GLY A 45 -6.52 7.52 2.32
CA GLY A 45 -6.79 8.61 1.40
C GLY A 45 -6.15 8.34 0.03
N THR A 46 -6.47 9.16 -0.97
CA THR A 46 -5.90 9.09 -2.33
C THR A 46 -5.10 10.35 -2.65
N VAL A 47 -4.24 10.28 -3.68
CA VAL A 47 -3.56 11.46 -4.24
C VAL A 47 -4.54 12.61 -4.47
N HIS A 48 -5.66 12.35 -5.15
CA HIS A 48 -6.67 13.38 -5.45
C HIS A 48 -7.23 14.02 -4.18
N THR A 49 -7.64 13.21 -3.20
CA THR A 49 -8.21 13.76 -1.95
C THR A 49 -7.20 14.56 -1.14
N ILE A 50 -5.91 14.16 -1.16
CA ILE A 50 -4.84 14.85 -0.44
C ILE A 50 -4.51 16.17 -1.14
N LEU A 51 -4.34 16.18 -2.47
CA LEU A 51 -4.08 17.41 -3.22
C LEU A 51 -5.26 18.38 -3.16
N LEU A 52 -6.49 17.89 -3.18
CA LEU A 52 -7.69 18.71 -3.02
C LEU A 52 -7.72 19.37 -1.63
N ALA A 53 -7.48 18.60 -0.57
CA ALA A 53 -7.45 19.12 0.80
C ALA A 53 -6.32 20.15 1.02
N ASP A 54 -5.18 19.97 0.33
CA ASP A 54 -4.06 20.91 0.34
C ASP A 54 -4.28 22.13 -0.60
N GLY A 55 -5.35 22.13 -1.40
CA GLY A 55 -5.70 23.22 -2.32
C GLY A 55 -4.86 23.27 -3.60
N GLN A 56 -4.14 22.19 -3.95
CA GLN A 56 -3.30 22.13 -5.15
C GLN A 56 -4.08 21.79 -6.42
N ILE A 57 -5.27 21.20 -6.29
CA ILE A 57 -6.18 20.92 -7.40
C ILE A 57 -7.60 21.38 -7.04
N PRO A 58 -8.41 21.79 -8.03
CA PRO A 58 -9.83 22.08 -7.83
C PRO A 58 -10.63 20.79 -7.60
N GLU A 59 -11.93 20.95 -7.29
CA GLU A 59 -12.88 19.84 -7.17
C GLU A 59 -12.83 18.92 -8.41
N PRO A 60 -12.42 17.65 -8.27
CA PRO A 60 -12.23 16.74 -9.41
C PRO A 60 -13.52 16.46 -10.21
N TYR A 61 -14.70 16.60 -9.60
CA TYR A 61 -15.98 16.39 -10.28
C TYR A 61 -16.56 17.66 -10.92
N ALA A 62 -15.88 18.80 -10.82
CA ALA A 62 -16.29 20.01 -11.50
C ALA A 62 -15.83 20.01 -12.97
N ASP A 63 -16.73 20.46 -13.86
CA ASP A 63 -16.47 20.69 -15.28
C ASP A 63 -15.79 19.50 -16.00
N TYR A 64 -14.58 19.71 -16.53
CA TYR A 64 -13.78 18.73 -17.27
C TYR A 64 -12.51 18.30 -16.51
N ASN A 65 -12.52 18.43 -15.18
CA ASN A 65 -11.33 18.18 -14.37
C ASN A 65 -10.88 16.70 -14.41
N ASP A 66 -11.77 15.77 -14.73
CA ASP A 66 -11.46 14.36 -15.02
C ASP A 66 -10.52 14.20 -16.23
N VAL A 67 -10.62 15.09 -17.22
CA VAL A 67 -9.73 15.15 -18.39
C VAL A 67 -8.53 16.04 -18.09
N THR A 68 -8.74 17.22 -17.52
CA THR A 68 -7.67 18.21 -17.26
C THR A 68 -6.61 17.67 -16.29
N PHE A 69 -7.01 16.94 -15.26
CA PHE A 69 -6.12 16.38 -14.24
C PHE A 69 -5.80 14.90 -14.46
N ARG A 70 -6.11 14.35 -15.64
CA ARG A 70 -5.83 12.95 -15.99
C ARG A 70 -4.36 12.56 -15.81
N TYR A 71 -3.44 13.52 -15.98
CA TYR A 71 -2.02 13.27 -15.77
C TYR A 71 -1.72 12.71 -14.38
N LEU A 72 -2.53 13.01 -13.34
CA LEU A 72 -2.33 12.51 -11.99
C LEU A 72 -2.33 10.96 -11.92
N VAL A 73 -3.14 10.28 -12.74
CA VAL A 73 -3.18 8.81 -12.80
C VAL A 73 -2.13 8.20 -13.74
N HIS A 74 -1.50 9.00 -14.60
CA HIS A 74 -0.33 8.61 -15.42
C HIS A 74 1.00 8.80 -14.69
N THR A 75 0.97 9.49 -13.56
CA THR A 75 2.12 9.85 -12.74
C THR A 75 2.42 8.79 -11.69
N LYS A 76 3.72 8.60 -11.40
CA LYS A 76 4.19 7.82 -10.24
C LYS A 76 4.17 8.68 -9.00
N TRP A 77 3.80 8.10 -7.87
CA TRP A 77 3.66 8.83 -6.61
C TRP A 77 4.47 8.17 -5.51
N VAL A 78 5.13 8.98 -4.69
CA VAL A 78 5.86 8.52 -3.51
C VAL A 78 5.11 8.98 -2.28
N PHE A 79 4.72 8.04 -1.43
CA PHE A 79 4.11 8.29 -0.13
C PHE A 79 5.15 8.01 0.94
N THR A 80 5.36 8.94 1.86
CA THR A 80 6.32 8.80 2.96
C THR A 80 5.69 9.13 4.31
N LYS A 81 6.10 8.41 5.35
CA LYS A 81 5.73 8.72 6.74
C LYS A 81 6.87 8.38 7.69
N LYS A 82 7.09 9.24 8.67
CA LYS A 82 7.97 8.97 9.80
C LYS A 82 7.18 8.34 10.94
N PHE A 83 7.78 7.38 11.64
CA PHE A 83 7.19 6.75 12.81
C PHE A 83 8.27 6.30 13.80
N ASN A 84 7.91 6.32 15.08
CA ASN A 84 8.81 5.97 16.16
C ASN A 84 8.47 4.60 16.74
N LEU A 85 9.51 3.85 17.09
CA LEU A 85 9.43 2.58 17.80
C LEU A 85 10.07 2.72 19.18
N THR A 86 9.62 1.91 20.13
CA THR A 86 10.28 1.79 21.44
C THR A 86 11.35 0.72 21.41
N SER A 87 12.31 0.78 22.34
CA SER A 87 13.30 -0.29 22.51
C SER A 87 12.65 -1.66 22.75
N ASP A 88 11.53 -1.69 23.47
CA ASP A 88 10.74 -2.90 23.70
C ASP A 88 10.14 -3.45 22.41
N PHE A 89 9.73 -2.57 21.48
CA PHE A 89 9.26 -3.00 20.16
C PHE A 89 10.39 -3.62 19.32
N LEU A 90 11.59 -3.04 19.38
CA LEU A 90 12.75 -3.57 18.66
C LEU A 90 13.26 -4.91 19.22
N ALA A 91 12.85 -5.27 20.45
CA ALA A 91 13.20 -6.55 21.07
C ALA A 91 12.35 -7.74 20.59
N TYR A 92 11.28 -7.51 19.81
CA TYR A 92 10.49 -8.61 19.25
C TYR A 92 11.28 -9.34 18.16
N ASN A 93 11.25 -10.68 18.19
CA ASN A 93 11.94 -11.52 17.20
C ASN A 93 11.25 -11.52 15.82
N HIS A 94 10.00 -11.09 15.76
CA HIS A 94 9.20 -11.11 14.53
C HIS A 94 8.36 -9.85 14.44
N THR A 95 8.63 -9.07 13.40
CA THR A 95 7.89 -7.86 13.07
C THR A 95 7.32 -8.01 11.68
N ILE A 96 6.07 -7.56 11.49
CA ILE A 96 5.41 -7.50 10.19
C ILE A 96 4.89 -6.10 9.93
N ILE A 97 4.80 -5.73 8.66
CA ILE A 97 3.87 -4.70 8.21
C ILE A 97 2.62 -5.38 7.67
N HIS A 98 1.46 -4.87 8.07
CA HIS A 98 0.17 -5.31 7.59
C HIS A 98 -0.54 -4.14 6.92
N LEU A 99 -0.93 -4.33 5.66
CA LEU A 99 -1.67 -3.36 4.86
C LEU A 99 -3.03 -3.95 4.57
N GLU A 100 -4.08 -3.38 5.17
CA GLU A 100 -5.46 -3.86 4.98
C GLU A 100 -5.92 -3.65 3.52
N GLN A 101 -5.58 -2.51 2.94
CA GLN A 101 -5.85 -2.16 1.55
C GLN A 101 -4.77 -1.21 1.03
N ILE A 102 -4.35 -1.42 -0.22
CA ILE A 102 -3.38 -0.58 -0.93
C ILE A 102 -3.69 -0.60 -2.42
N ASP A 103 -3.95 0.58 -2.99
CA ASP A 103 -4.37 0.73 -4.39
C ASP A 103 -3.22 1.32 -5.23
N THR A 104 -2.54 0.55 -6.08
CA THR A 104 -2.63 -0.92 -6.25
C THR A 104 -1.23 -1.50 -6.35
N VAL A 105 -0.47 -1.03 -7.34
CA VAL A 105 0.88 -1.51 -7.63
C VAL A 105 1.88 -0.59 -6.96
N SER A 106 2.63 -1.12 -6.01
CA SER A 106 3.60 -0.32 -5.26
C SER A 106 4.78 -1.13 -4.76
N ASN A 107 5.91 -0.46 -4.55
CA ASN A 107 7.06 -1.00 -3.84
C ASN A 107 7.14 -0.32 -2.46
N ILE A 108 7.37 -1.12 -1.42
CA ILE A 108 7.41 -0.64 -0.04
C ILE A 108 8.84 -0.78 0.49
N THR A 109 9.35 0.29 1.07
CA THR A 109 10.63 0.30 1.77
C THR A 109 10.51 0.90 3.17
N ILE A 110 11.35 0.45 4.09
CA ILE A 110 11.51 1.07 5.42
C ILE A 110 12.99 1.35 5.62
N ASN A 111 13.33 2.62 5.87
CA ASN A 111 14.71 3.08 6.01
C ASN A 111 15.62 2.66 4.83
N GLY A 112 15.06 2.57 3.62
CA GLY A 112 15.74 2.11 2.41
C GLY A 112 15.81 0.57 2.25
N CYS A 113 15.42 -0.22 3.25
CA CYS A 113 15.29 -1.66 3.09
C CYS A 113 14.04 -2.03 2.27
N PRO A 114 14.16 -2.88 1.24
CA PRO A 114 12.99 -3.45 0.55
C PRO A 114 12.16 -4.33 1.48
N ILE A 115 10.85 -4.07 1.55
CA ILE A 115 9.92 -4.83 2.39
C ILE A 115 9.01 -5.73 1.55
N GLY A 116 8.49 -5.22 0.44
CA GLY A 116 7.58 -5.98 -0.41
C GLY A 116 7.04 -5.17 -1.58
N ARG A 117 6.33 -5.87 -2.47
CA ARG A 117 5.63 -5.30 -3.62
C ARG A 117 4.17 -5.72 -3.61
N THR A 118 3.28 -4.80 -3.97
CA THR A 118 1.84 -5.02 -4.07
C THR A 118 1.39 -4.96 -5.53
N HIS A 119 0.28 -5.62 -5.86
CA HIS A 119 -0.27 -5.64 -7.22
C HIS A 119 -1.80 -5.83 -7.27
N SER A 120 -2.49 -5.75 -6.13
CA SER A 120 -3.93 -5.95 -6.02
C SER A 120 -4.48 -5.14 -4.87
N MET A 121 -5.50 -4.32 -5.13
CA MET A 121 -6.17 -3.53 -4.09
C MET A 121 -7.19 -4.33 -3.28
N PHE A 122 -7.59 -5.51 -3.76
CA PHE A 122 -8.68 -6.28 -3.17
C PHE A 122 -8.23 -7.29 -2.11
N ILE A 123 -6.93 -7.37 -1.84
CA ILE A 123 -6.38 -8.31 -0.86
C ILE A 123 -5.48 -7.56 0.14
N PRO A 124 -5.52 -7.92 1.43
CA PRO A 124 -4.53 -7.46 2.38
C PRO A 124 -3.14 -7.98 2.03
N HIS A 125 -2.11 -7.18 2.32
CA HIS A 125 -0.72 -7.57 2.15
C HIS A 125 -0.02 -7.62 3.51
N THR A 126 0.75 -8.67 3.77
CA THR A 126 1.54 -8.81 4.99
C THR A 126 2.96 -9.19 4.63
N PHE A 127 3.93 -8.41 5.11
CA PHE A 127 5.34 -8.64 4.85
C PHE A 127 6.12 -8.69 6.17
N ASN A 128 7.07 -9.62 6.26
CA ASN A 128 8.03 -9.65 7.36
C ASN A 128 8.99 -8.47 7.21
N ILE A 129 9.33 -7.84 8.32
CA ILE A 129 10.37 -6.81 8.38
C ILE A 129 11.57 -7.41 9.12
N GLU A 130 12.74 -7.39 8.48
CA GLU A 130 13.97 -7.73 9.17
C GLU A 130 14.27 -6.68 10.24
N ASN A 131 14.58 -7.12 11.47
CA ASN A 131 14.86 -6.21 12.58
C ASN A 131 16.06 -5.27 12.30
N SER A 132 16.99 -5.69 11.43
CA SER A 132 18.11 -4.87 10.93
C SER A 132 17.66 -3.60 10.20
N CYS A 133 16.45 -3.60 9.65
CA CYS A 133 15.87 -2.46 8.95
C CYS A 133 15.18 -1.46 9.87
N LEU A 134 14.95 -1.82 11.13
CA LEU A 134 14.22 -1.01 12.10
C LEU A 134 15.16 -0.26 13.04
N LYS A 135 14.75 0.95 13.41
CA LYS A 135 15.43 1.87 14.32
C LYS A 135 14.42 2.45 15.29
N LEU A 136 14.85 3.30 16.22
CA LEU A 136 13.92 4.05 17.07
C LEU A 136 13.11 5.07 16.27
N GLU A 137 13.72 5.69 15.26
CA GLU A 137 13.07 6.59 14.31
C GLU A 137 13.13 5.98 12.91
N ASN A 138 11.99 5.82 12.26
CA ASN A 138 11.88 5.12 10.99
C ASN A 138 11.16 5.98 9.96
N THR A 139 11.48 5.75 8.70
CA THR A 139 10.71 6.26 7.57
C THR A 139 10.22 5.09 6.74
N ILE A 140 8.91 4.99 6.56
CA ILE A 140 8.32 4.14 5.52
C ILE A 140 8.15 4.96 4.25
N GLN A 141 8.44 4.34 3.12
CA GLN A 141 8.19 4.87 1.79
C GLN A 141 7.42 3.84 0.97
N ILE A 142 6.42 4.31 0.24
CA ILE A 142 5.61 3.53 -0.68
C ILE A 142 5.66 4.22 -2.04
N ASP A 143 6.33 3.58 -2.99
CA ASP A 143 6.47 4.05 -4.36
C ASP A 143 5.38 3.40 -5.21
N PHE A 144 4.35 4.18 -5.58
CA PHE A 144 3.26 3.74 -6.44
C PHE A 144 3.61 3.92 -7.92
N ASP A 145 3.39 2.86 -8.69
CA ASP A 145 3.40 2.94 -10.15
C ASP A 145 2.07 3.53 -10.65
N SER A 146 2.08 4.19 -11.81
CA SER A 146 0.84 4.58 -12.48
C SER A 146 0.02 3.32 -12.82
N PRO A 147 -1.27 3.25 -12.42
CA PRO A 147 -2.12 2.13 -12.76
C PRO A 147 -2.33 2.00 -14.28
N VAL A 148 -2.40 3.12 -15.00
CA VAL A 148 -2.60 3.14 -16.46
C VAL A 148 -1.38 2.57 -17.19
N LEU A 149 -0.19 3.08 -16.86
CA LEU A 149 1.04 2.61 -17.49
C LEU A 149 1.35 1.15 -17.10
N TYR A 150 1.05 0.75 -15.87
CA TYR A 150 1.17 -0.64 -15.44
C TYR A 150 0.23 -1.56 -16.24
N ALA A 151 -1.04 -1.22 -16.36
CA ALA A 151 -2.02 -2.02 -17.09
C ALA A 151 -1.66 -2.17 -18.57
N LEU A 152 -1.20 -1.08 -19.20
CA LEU A 152 -0.66 -1.11 -20.56
C LEU A 152 0.53 -2.08 -20.67
N GLN A 153 1.51 -1.98 -19.76
CA GLN A 153 2.68 -2.85 -19.77
C GLN A 153 2.31 -4.33 -19.59
N GLN A 154 1.39 -4.65 -18.69
CA GLN A 154 0.87 -6.00 -18.50
C GLN A 154 0.16 -6.53 -19.76
N SER A 155 -0.56 -5.67 -20.48
CA SER A 155 -1.20 -6.07 -21.74
C SER A 155 -0.19 -6.44 -22.84
N ILE A 156 0.94 -5.72 -22.89
CA ILE A 156 2.03 -5.99 -23.83
C ILE A 156 2.72 -7.30 -23.46
N GLU A 157 2.99 -7.52 -22.17
CA GLU A 157 3.64 -8.75 -21.67
C GLU A 157 2.80 -10.00 -21.89
N TYR A 158 1.48 -9.89 -21.72
CA TYR A 158 0.57 -11.01 -21.98
C TYR A 158 0.55 -11.42 -23.46
N ASN A 159 0.93 -10.50 -24.36
CA ASN A 159 1.15 -10.75 -25.79
C ASN A 159 -0.05 -11.38 -26.54
N VAL A 160 -1.26 -11.18 -26.00
CA VAL A 160 -2.54 -11.58 -26.59
C VAL A 160 -3.57 -10.50 -26.24
N THR A 161 -4.38 -10.09 -27.22
CA THR A 161 -5.45 -9.12 -26.97
C THR A 161 -6.54 -9.73 -26.10
N VAL A 162 -6.83 -9.09 -24.96
CA VAL A 162 -7.96 -9.43 -24.08
C VAL A 162 -8.98 -8.30 -24.20
N PRO A 163 -10.12 -8.47 -24.89
CA PRO A 163 -11.10 -7.41 -25.06
C PRO A 163 -11.99 -7.21 -23.81
N PRO A 164 -12.59 -6.00 -23.65
CA PRO A 164 -12.36 -4.81 -24.46
C PRO A 164 -10.99 -4.17 -24.16
N THR A 165 -10.31 -3.66 -25.19
CA THR A 165 -9.00 -3.00 -25.01
C THR A 165 -9.13 -1.65 -24.33
N CYS A 166 -10.15 -0.86 -24.70
CA CYS A 166 -10.42 0.48 -24.17
C CYS A 166 -11.90 0.64 -23.91
N THR A 167 -12.24 1.61 -23.05
CA THR A 167 -13.62 2.08 -22.88
C THR A 167 -14.11 2.80 -24.14
N PRO A 168 -15.43 2.88 -24.39
CA PRO A 168 -15.98 3.77 -25.41
C PRO A 168 -15.55 5.23 -25.21
N ASP A 169 -15.33 5.96 -26.32
CA ASP A 169 -14.87 7.36 -26.28
C ASP A 169 -15.74 8.28 -25.42
N ALA A 170 -17.06 8.04 -25.41
CA ALA A 170 -18.02 8.81 -24.60
C ALA A 170 -17.78 8.71 -23.08
N GLN A 171 -17.01 7.72 -22.62
CA GLN A 171 -16.64 7.58 -21.20
C GLN A 171 -15.39 8.37 -20.83
N ASN A 172 -14.61 8.84 -21.83
CA ASN A 172 -13.30 9.47 -21.62
C ASN A 172 -12.38 8.66 -20.69
N GLY A 173 -12.50 7.33 -20.67
CA GLY A 173 -11.80 6.44 -19.75
C GLY A 173 -10.40 6.03 -20.21
N GLU A 174 -9.77 5.18 -19.41
CA GLU A 174 -8.45 4.61 -19.69
C GLU A 174 -8.55 3.20 -20.27
N CYS A 175 -7.49 2.76 -20.94
CA CYS A 175 -7.43 1.44 -21.57
C CYS A 175 -6.85 0.37 -20.63
N HIS A 176 -7.02 -0.90 -21.01
CA HIS A 176 -6.37 -2.07 -20.42
C HIS A 176 -6.73 -2.38 -18.96
N VAL A 177 -7.82 -1.82 -18.43
CA VAL A 177 -8.27 -1.99 -17.04
C VAL A 177 -8.40 -3.46 -16.60
N GLN A 178 -8.64 -4.38 -17.54
CA GLN A 178 -8.69 -5.84 -17.32
C GLN A 178 -7.34 -6.44 -16.87
N PHE A 179 -6.22 -5.75 -17.08
CA PHE A 179 -4.88 -6.20 -16.73
C PHE A 179 -4.41 -5.74 -15.34
N ILE A 180 -5.28 -5.07 -14.57
CA ILE A 180 -4.97 -4.62 -13.22
C ILE A 180 -6.10 -5.00 -12.24
N ARG A 181 -5.74 -5.38 -11.02
CA ARG A 181 -6.69 -5.73 -9.96
C ARG A 181 -7.04 -4.48 -9.15
N LYS A 182 -7.88 -3.62 -9.76
CA LYS A 182 -8.26 -2.28 -9.28
C LYS A 182 -9.76 -1.96 -9.50
N GLU A 183 -10.34 -1.02 -8.74
CA GLU A 183 -11.61 -0.30 -9.00
C GLU A 183 -11.43 1.00 -9.78
#